data_AF-A0A961NJH0-F1
#
_entry.id   AF-A0A961NJH0-F1
#
_cell.length_a   1.000
_cell.length_b   1.000
_cell.length_c   1.000
_cell.angle_alpha   90.00
_cell.angle_beta   90.00
_cell.angle_gamma   90.00
#
_symmetry.space_group_name_H-M   'P 1'
#
loop_
_entity.id
_entity.type
_entity.pdbx_description
1 polymer ?
#
loop_
_entity_poly.entity_id
_entity_poly.type
_entity_poly.pdbx_seq_one_letter_code
_entity_poly.pdbx_strand_id
1 'polypeptide(L)'
;MRIEALVVIKALADETRMRILAVLSREPLNVQEIQRVLNLKQSRVSRHLKIMERAGLLEGHREGAFVYYKYHQSIPHTPGLIALFASLGLIQNSRLMSDQAHWPASNEALLLPDEYGEDLERLEQLLEERRAATIDHFEQLQTGQEIGQQELVDSNYYRQGILRLLPDEPGVVADLGCGGGELSAMLARRVGRLICIDQSAN
;
A
#
# COMPACT_ATOMS: atom_id res chain seq x y z
N MET A 1 15.47 10.70 11.38
CA MET A 1 15.79 11.90 10.57
C MET A 1 14.84 13.01 11.00
N ARG A 2 15.32 14.22 11.32
CA ARG A 2 14.43 15.32 11.76
C ARG A 2 13.84 15.98 10.51
N ILE A 3 12.56 15.72 10.23
CA ILE A 3 11.86 16.34 9.09
C ILE A 3 11.54 17.80 9.45
N GLU A 4 12.03 18.73 8.63
CA GLU A 4 11.77 20.16 8.83
C GLU A 4 10.40 20.55 8.29
N ALA A 5 9.58 21.21 9.11
CA ALA A 5 8.21 21.55 8.75
C ALA A 5 8.12 22.45 7.50
N LEU A 6 9.06 23.39 7.35
CA LEU A 6 9.12 24.25 6.18
C LEU A 6 9.38 23.47 4.89
N VAL A 7 10.21 22.41 4.95
CA VAL A 7 10.52 21.57 3.78
C VAL A 7 9.28 20.77 3.38
N VAL A 8 8.56 20.21 4.35
CA VAL A 8 7.29 19.52 4.11
C VAL A 8 6.25 20.45 3.51
N ILE A 9 6.03 21.62 4.11
CA ILE A 9 5.03 22.57 3.62
C ILE A 9 5.36 23.02 2.19
N LYS A 10 6.64 23.30 1.87
CA LYS A 10 7.06 23.61 0.50
C LYS A 10 6.85 22.44 -0.47
N ALA A 11 7.05 21.21 0.00
CA ALA A 11 6.79 20.02 -0.78
C ALA A 11 5.28 19.76 -0.98
N LEU A 12 4.41 20.17 -0.05
CA LEU A 12 2.96 20.01 -0.19
C LEU A 12 2.26 21.18 -0.89
N ALA A 13 2.89 22.35 -0.96
CA ALA A 13 2.36 23.55 -1.62
C ALA A 13 2.38 23.44 -3.17
N ASP A 14 1.82 22.35 -3.70
CA ASP A 14 1.68 22.04 -5.12
C ASP A 14 0.61 20.98 -5.31
N GLU A 15 -0.33 21.31 -6.18
CA GLU A 15 -1.50 20.52 -6.49
C GLU A 15 -1.17 19.09 -6.94
N THR A 16 -0.21 18.94 -7.84
CA THR A 16 0.19 17.62 -8.35
C THR A 16 0.80 16.75 -7.24
N ARG A 17 1.63 17.33 -6.36
CA ARG A 17 2.20 16.60 -5.22
C ARG A 17 1.14 16.20 -4.19
N MET A 18 0.11 17.03 -3.99
CA MET A 18 -1.04 16.68 -3.16
C MET A 18 -1.83 15.51 -3.74
N ARG A 19 -2.10 15.51 -5.05
CA ARG A 19 -2.74 14.39 -5.75
C ARG A 19 -1.92 13.10 -5.65
N ILE A 20 -0.61 13.16 -5.89
CA ILE A 20 0.32 12.03 -5.72
C ILE A 20 0.26 11.48 -4.28
N LEU A 21 0.33 12.36 -3.29
CA LEU A 21 0.29 11.95 -1.89
C LEU A 21 -1.03 11.26 -1.54
N ALA A 22 -2.14 11.78 -2.05
CA ALA A 22 -3.45 11.24 -1.77
C ALA A 22 -3.61 9.81 -2.32
N VAL A 23 -3.15 9.54 -3.54
CA VAL A 23 -3.18 8.16 -4.10
C VAL A 23 -2.19 7.23 -3.39
N LEU A 24 -0.97 7.72 -3.08
CA LEU A 24 0.05 6.94 -2.37
C LEU A 24 -0.25 6.69 -0.88
N SER A 25 -1.20 7.43 -0.30
CA SER A 25 -1.71 7.18 1.04
C SER A 25 -2.63 5.96 1.10
N ARG A 26 -3.19 5.56 -0.06
CA ARG A 26 -4.07 4.39 -0.19
C ARG A 26 -3.29 3.14 -0.58
N GLU A 27 -2.36 3.25 -1.52
CA GLU A 27 -1.66 2.11 -2.11
C GLU A 27 -0.23 2.48 -2.59
N PRO A 28 0.77 1.58 -2.45
CA PRO A 28 2.05 1.73 -3.12
C PRO A 28 1.96 1.61 -4.66
N LEU A 29 2.49 2.61 -5.37
CA LEU A 29 2.44 2.68 -6.83
C LEU A 29 3.82 2.96 -7.44
N ASN A 30 4.09 2.39 -8.61
CA ASN A 30 5.26 2.71 -9.41
C ASN A 30 5.01 3.94 -10.31
N VAL A 31 6.06 4.45 -10.96
CA VAL A 31 5.98 5.66 -11.78
C VAL A 31 5.00 5.55 -12.95
N GLN A 32 4.84 4.37 -13.56
CA GLN A 32 3.90 4.16 -14.68
C GLN A 32 2.45 4.19 -14.19
N GLU A 33 2.20 3.58 -13.05
CA GLU A 33 0.87 3.54 -12.44
C GLU A 33 0.44 4.94 -12.00
N ILE A 34 1.33 5.71 -11.36
CA ILE A 34 1.04 7.10 -10.97
C ILE A 34 0.74 7.98 -12.20
N GLN A 35 1.45 7.78 -13.32
CA GLN A 35 1.14 8.48 -14.57
C GLN A 35 -0.26 8.17 -15.07
N ARG A 36 -0.65 6.89 -15.01
CA ARG A 36 -1.95 6.43 -15.48
C ARG A 36 -3.08 6.96 -14.60
N VAL A 37 -2.92 6.84 -13.29
CA VAL A 37 -3.92 7.27 -12.29
C VAL A 37 -4.13 8.78 -12.34
N LEU A 38 -3.05 9.57 -12.42
CA LEU A 38 -3.14 11.03 -12.38
C LEU A 38 -3.22 11.70 -13.77
N ASN A 39 -3.17 10.91 -14.84
CA ASN A 39 -3.08 11.37 -16.23
C ASN A 39 -1.91 12.37 -16.45
N LEU A 40 -0.71 12.00 -15.99
CA LEU A 40 0.49 12.85 -16.03
C LEU A 40 1.60 12.24 -16.88
N LYS A 41 2.48 13.08 -17.40
CA LYS A 41 3.71 12.65 -18.09
C LYS A 41 4.76 12.17 -17.09
N GLN A 42 5.52 11.13 -17.44
CA GLN A 42 6.58 10.53 -16.63
C GLN A 42 7.57 11.54 -16.05
N SER A 43 8.03 12.49 -16.87
CA SER A 43 9.03 13.47 -16.46
C SER A 43 8.53 14.38 -15.34
N ARG A 44 7.22 14.69 -15.32
CA ARG A 44 6.57 15.43 -14.24
C ARG A 44 6.49 14.58 -12.98
N VAL A 45 5.95 13.36 -13.10
CA VAL A 45 5.81 12.44 -11.95
C VAL A 45 7.15 12.17 -11.27
N SER A 46 8.18 11.80 -12.04
CA SER A 46 9.51 11.50 -11.49
C SER A 46 10.13 12.69 -10.76
N ARG A 47 9.93 13.92 -11.27
CA ARG A 47 10.39 15.15 -10.62
C ARG A 47 9.69 15.37 -9.29
N HIS A 48 8.38 15.18 -9.24
CA HIS A 48 7.59 15.33 -8.03
C HIS A 48 7.96 14.31 -6.96
N LEU A 49 8.08 13.03 -7.33
CA LEU A 49 8.50 11.95 -6.42
C LEU A 49 9.85 12.27 -5.77
N LYS A 50 10.84 12.70 -6.56
CA LYS A 50 12.16 13.08 -6.04
C LYS A 50 12.12 14.25 -5.05
N ILE A 51 11.22 15.21 -5.27
CA ILE A 51 11.02 16.33 -4.33
C ILE A 51 10.41 15.82 -3.01
N MET A 52 9.40 14.96 -3.11
CA MET A 52 8.69 14.44 -1.95
C MET A 52 9.53 13.45 -1.12
N GLU A 53 10.33 12.60 -1.76
CA GLU A 53 11.33 11.75 -1.08
C GLU A 53 12.37 12.57 -0.34
N ARG A 54 12.91 13.63 -0.96
CA ARG A 54 13.85 14.56 -0.30
C ARG A 54 13.22 15.28 0.89
N ALA A 55 11.91 15.52 0.85
CA ALA A 55 11.15 16.07 1.96
C ALA A 55 10.82 15.02 3.05
N GLY A 56 11.17 13.75 2.84
CA GLY A 56 10.91 12.64 3.76
C GLY A 56 9.45 12.18 3.78
N LEU A 57 8.64 12.58 2.79
CA LEU A 57 7.22 12.23 2.71
C LEU A 57 6.97 10.88 2.05
N LEU A 58 7.90 10.42 1.21
CA LEU A 58 7.79 9.17 0.49
C LEU A 58 9.01 8.29 0.77
N GLU A 59 8.80 7.00 0.62
CA GLU A 59 9.84 5.99 0.65
C GLU A 59 9.67 5.08 -0.58
N GLY A 60 10.77 4.88 -1.31
CA GLY A 60 10.84 4.03 -2.49
C GLY A 60 11.35 2.64 -2.16
N HIS A 61 10.68 1.61 -2.67
CA HIS A 61 11.08 0.22 -2.59
C HIS A 61 11.27 -0.34 -4.01
N ARG A 62 12.42 -0.98 -4.26
CA ARG A 62 12.69 -1.59 -5.57
C ARG A 62 12.21 -3.03 -5.58
N GLU A 63 11.39 -3.36 -6.56
CA GLU A 63 10.85 -4.70 -6.78
C GLU A 63 11.01 -5.05 -8.26
N GLY A 64 11.89 -6.02 -8.54
CA GLY A 64 12.29 -6.36 -9.91
C GLY A 64 12.81 -5.14 -10.69
N ALA A 65 12.20 -4.90 -11.85
CA ALA A 65 12.52 -3.78 -12.72
C ALA A 65 11.93 -2.43 -12.26
N PHE A 66 11.02 -2.44 -11.28
CA PHE A 66 10.23 -1.28 -10.89
C PHE A 66 10.65 -0.72 -9.53
N VAL A 67 10.33 0.55 -9.31
CA VAL A 67 10.43 1.20 -7.99
C VAL A 67 9.03 1.66 -7.62
N TYR A 68 8.52 1.09 -6.53
CA TYR A 68 7.24 1.44 -5.94
C TYR A 68 7.47 2.47 -4.85
N TYR A 69 6.67 3.52 -4.86
CA TYR A 69 6.69 4.57 -3.85
C TYR A 69 5.51 4.35 -2.93
N LYS A 70 5.71 4.55 -1.63
CA LYS A 70 4.63 4.60 -0.65
C LYS A 70 4.77 5.83 0.22
N TYR A 71 3.66 6.23 0.81
CA TYR A 71 3.66 7.30 1.79
C TYR A 71 4.41 6.89 3.07
N HIS A 72 5.37 7.73 3.47
CA HIS A 72 6.18 7.51 4.66
C HIS A 72 5.48 8.08 5.89
N GLN A 73 4.87 7.19 6.69
CA GLN A 73 4.04 7.55 7.85
C GLN A 73 4.82 8.09 9.06
N SER A 74 6.14 8.26 8.97
CA SER A 74 6.90 8.94 10.03
C SER A 74 6.76 10.47 9.91
N ILE A 75 5.51 10.91 10.01
CA ILE A 75 5.10 12.31 9.86
C ILE A 75 5.36 13.04 11.18
N PRO A 76 5.73 14.33 11.15
CA PRO A 76 6.50 14.93 12.23
C PRO A 76 5.75 14.99 13.55
N HIS A 77 6.48 14.85 14.66
CA HIS A 77 6.00 15.13 16.03
C HIS A 77 5.54 16.59 16.26
N THR A 78 5.45 17.39 15.20
CA THR A 78 5.03 18.78 15.21
C THR A 78 3.50 18.83 15.13
N PRO A 79 2.80 19.32 16.18
CA PRO A 79 1.33 19.31 16.23
C PRO A 79 0.64 19.95 15.01
N GLY A 80 1.20 21.03 14.47
CA GLY A 80 0.63 21.71 13.29
C GLY A 80 0.65 20.86 12.02
N LEU A 81 1.67 20.01 11.84
CA LEU A 81 1.70 19.07 10.71
C LEU A 81 0.76 17.91 10.96
N ILE A 82 0.67 17.40 12.19
CA ILE A 82 -0.31 16.35 12.52
C ILE A 82 -1.73 16.85 12.20
N ALA A 83 -2.07 18.06 12.61
CA ALA A 83 -3.37 18.67 12.32
C ALA A 83 -3.60 18.82 10.81
N LEU A 84 -2.63 19.36 10.07
CA LEU A 84 -2.72 19.52 8.61
C LEU A 84 -2.97 18.18 7.91
N PHE A 85 -2.17 17.16 8.21
CA PHE A 85 -2.28 15.85 7.58
C PHE A 85 -3.56 15.12 7.99
N ALA A 86 -4.03 15.30 9.23
CA ALA A 86 -5.33 14.79 9.68
C ALA A 86 -6.49 15.47 8.93
N SER A 87 -6.45 16.80 8.76
CA SER A 87 -7.44 17.54 7.96
C SER A 87 -7.43 17.15 6.49
N LEU A 88 -6.32 16.59 5.99
CA LEU A 88 -6.20 16.06 4.64
C LEU A 88 -6.51 14.55 4.54
N GLY A 89 -6.94 13.91 5.64
CA GLY A 89 -7.23 12.47 5.70
C GLY A 89 -6.01 11.57 5.43
N LEU A 90 -4.79 12.10 5.49
CA LEU A 90 -3.53 11.39 5.21
C LEU A 90 -2.99 10.63 6.43
N ILE A 91 -3.59 10.83 7.60
CA ILE A 91 -3.29 10.07 8.82
C ILE A 91 -4.60 9.49 9.34
N GLN A 92 -4.72 8.16 9.33
CA GLN A 92 -5.71 7.49 10.16
C GLN A 92 -5.22 7.58 11.61
N ASN A 93 -5.77 8.53 12.37
CA ASN A 93 -5.40 8.75 13.76
C ASN A 93 -5.86 7.59 14.66
N SER A 94 -5.12 6.49 14.68
CA SER A 94 -5.39 5.38 15.61
C SER A 94 -5.09 5.74 17.08
N ARG A 95 -4.39 6.85 17.35
CA ARG A 95 -4.09 7.33 18.72
C ARG A 95 -4.98 8.46 19.25
N LEU A 96 -5.89 9.01 18.44
CA LEU A 96 -6.89 9.97 18.92
C LEU A 96 -8.30 9.37 19.06
N MET A 97 -8.48 8.07 18.76
CA MET A 97 -9.77 7.38 18.92
C MET A 97 -9.84 6.61 20.25
N SER A 98 -9.86 7.33 21.36
CA SER A 98 -10.67 6.90 22.51
C SER A 98 -12.04 7.57 22.34
N ASP A 99 -13.09 6.74 22.29
CA ASP A 99 -14.52 7.09 22.22
C ASP A 99 -15.10 7.39 20.82
N GLN A 100 -15.43 6.28 20.14
CA GLN A 100 -16.76 6.01 19.58
C GLN A 100 -17.59 7.20 19.05
N ALA A 101 -17.43 7.54 17.77
CA ALA A 101 -18.53 7.92 16.87
C ALA A 101 -18.05 8.18 15.44
N HIS A 102 -18.64 7.45 14.48
CA HIS A 102 -18.82 7.84 13.08
C HIS A 102 -17.57 8.26 12.30
N TRP A 103 -16.92 7.29 11.66
CA TRP A 103 -16.19 7.54 10.41
C TRP A 103 -17.12 8.29 9.46
N PRO A 104 -16.79 9.50 8.94
CA PRO A 104 -17.60 10.09 7.89
C PRO A 104 -17.45 9.19 6.67
N ALA A 105 -18.52 8.47 6.35
CA ALA A 105 -18.66 7.64 5.15
C ALA A 105 -18.75 8.49 3.86
N SER A 106 -18.07 9.64 3.84
CA SER A 106 -18.13 10.62 2.75
C SER A 106 -16.83 11.41 2.77
N ASN A 107 -16.13 11.43 1.64
CA ASN A 107 -14.93 12.22 1.36
C ASN A 107 -15.14 13.76 1.48
N GLU A 108 -16.14 14.25 2.21
CA GLU A 108 -16.60 15.65 2.20
C GLU A 108 -15.66 16.65 2.89
N ALA A 109 -14.46 16.24 3.33
CA ALA A 109 -13.54 17.15 4.02
C ALA A 109 -12.08 17.04 3.58
N LEU A 110 -11.80 16.56 2.37
CA LEU A 110 -10.49 16.82 1.76
C LEU A 110 -10.60 18.11 0.93
N LEU A 111 -9.87 19.16 1.35
CA LEU A 111 -9.50 20.29 0.48
C LEU A 111 -8.51 19.81 -0.60
N LEU A 112 -8.85 18.73 -1.29
CA LEU A 112 -8.10 18.25 -2.43
C LEU A 112 -8.67 18.86 -3.71
N PRO A 113 -7.88 18.87 -4.79
CA PRO A 113 -8.32 19.37 -6.08
C PRO A 113 -9.57 18.64 -6.58
N ASP A 114 -10.38 19.32 -7.39
CA ASP A 114 -11.61 18.77 -7.98
C ASP A 114 -11.38 17.44 -8.72
N GLU A 115 -10.18 17.29 -9.30
CA GLU A 115 -9.71 16.13 -10.06
C GLU A 115 -9.50 14.86 -9.20
N TYR A 116 -9.51 15.00 -7.87
CA TYR A 116 -9.23 13.91 -6.94
C TYR A 116 -10.24 12.76 -7.06
N GLY A 117 -11.53 13.07 -7.29
CA GLY A 117 -12.55 12.04 -7.45
C GLY A 117 -12.22 11.10 -8.62
N GLU A 118 -11.90 11.68 -9.78
CA GLU A 118 -11.54 10.91 -10.97
C GLU A 118 -10.24 10.12 -10.80
N ASP A 119 -9.27 10.68 -10.08
CA ASP A 119 -8.02 9.97 -9.76
C ASP A 119 -8.29 8.72 -8.91
N LEU A 120 -9.20 8.80 -7.94
CA LEU A 120 -9.58 7.66 -7.13
C LEU A 120 -10.29 6.57 -7.94
N GLU A 121 -11.17 6.95 -8.86
CA GLU A 121 -11.82 6.00 -9.77
C GLU A 121 -10.78 5.27 -10.64
N ARG A 122 -9.81 6.00 -11.20
CA ARG A 122 -8.71 5.39 -11.97
C ARG A 122 -7.81 4.50 -11.12
N LEU A 123 -7.58 4.86 -9.86
CA LEU A 123 -6.84 4.04 -8.90
C LEU A 123 -7.57 2.73 -8.60
N GLU A 124 -8.88 2.80 -8.33
CA GLU A 124 -9.70 1.61 -8.08
C GLU A 124 -9.70 0.68 -9.29
N GLN A 125 -9.83 1.23 -10.49
CA GLN A 125 -9.75 0.45 -11.73
C GLN A 125 -8.37 -0.23 -11.89
N LEU A 126 -7.28 0.48 -11.59
CA LEU A 126 -5.93 -0.07 -11.62
C LEU A 126 -5.74 -1.21 -10.61
N LEU A 127 -6.26 -1.05 -9.39
CA LEU A 127 -6.18 -2.07 -8.36
C LEU A 127 -6.96 -3.32 -8.73
N GLU A 128 -8.11 -3.16 -9.39
CA GLU A 128 -8.89 -4.29 -9.89
C GLU A 128 -8.13 -5.05 -11.00
N GLU A 129 -7.50 -4.34 -11.93
CA GLU A 129 -6.62 -4.96 -12.93
C GLU A 129 -5.43 -5.70 -12.32
N ARG A 130 -4.80 -5.13 -11.27
CA ARG A 130 -3.73 -5.82 -10.53
C ARG A 130 -4.23 -7.12 -9.92
N ARG A 131 -5.43 -7.12 -9.31
CA ARG A 131 -6.03 -8.32 -8.72
C ARG A 131 -6.33 -9.37 -9.79
N ALA A 132 -6.95 -8.97 -10.89
CA ALA A 132 -7.23 -9.85 -12.01
C ALA A 132 -5.95 -10.48 -12.59
N ALA A 133 -4.92 -9.67 -12.85
CA ALA A 133 -3.63 -10.18 -13.33
C ALA A 133 -2.94 -11.12 -12.34
N THR A 134 -3.11 -10.88 -11.03
CA THR A 134 -2.62 -11.77 -9.98
C THR A 134 -3.36 -13.11 -10.02
N ILE A 135 -4.69 -13.09 -10.11
CA ILE A 135 -5.53 -14.29 -10.20
C ILE A 135 -5.19 -15.10 -11.47
N ASP A 136 -5.15 -14.46 -12.64
CA ASP A 136 -4.81 -15.10 -13.91
C ASP A 136 -3.42 -15.77 -13.86
N HIS A 137 -2.45 -15.14 -13.21
CA HIS A 137 -1.12 -15.72 -13.02
C HIS A 137 -1.16 -16.95 -12.08
N PHE A 138 -1.93 -16.89 -10.99
CA PHE A 138 -2.13 -18.04 -10.10
C PHE A 138 -2.83 -19.21 -10.80
N GLU A 139 -3.83 -18.95 -11.64
CA GLU A 139 -4.53 -20.00 -12.40
C GLU A 139 -3.62 -20.62 -13.49
N GLN A 140 -2.77 -19.83 -14.13
CA GLN A 140 -1.76 -20.32 -15.07
C GLN A 140 -0.70 -21.20 -14.39
N LEU A 141 -0.30 -20.87 -13.16
CA LEU A 141 0.61 -21.70 -12.36
C LEU A 141 -0.02 -23.04 -11.95
N GLN A 142 -1.34 -23.11 -11.76
CA GLN A 142 -2.05 -24.36 -11.46
C GLN A 142 -2.22 -25.27 -12.69
N THR A 143 -2.22 -24.71 -13.91
CA THR A 143 -2.51 -25.46 -15.14
C THR A 143 -1.27 -25.96 -15.89
N GLY A 144 -0.06 -25.53 -15.55
CA GLY A 144 1.13 -26.17 -16.10
C GLY A 144 2.43 -25.40 -15.87
N GLN A 145 3.43 -26.15 -15.39
CA GLN A 145 4.84 -25.82 -15.22
C GLN A 145 5.17 -25.02 -13.95
N GLU A 146 6.03 -25.65 -13.14
CA GLU A 146 6.89 -25.05 -12.13
C GLU A 146 7.77 -23.96 -12.78
N ILE A 147 7.20 -22.79 -13.06
CA ILE A 147 7.96 -21.62 -13.49
C ILE A 147 8.45 -20.93 -12.21
N GLY A 148 9.78 -20.78 -12.13
CA GLY A 148 10.51 -20.49 -10.89
C GLY A 148 9.95 -19.35 -10.05
N GLN A 149 9.87 -19.59 -8.74
CA GLN A 149 9.41 -18.69 -7.65
C GLN A 149 10.27 -17.41 -7.47
N GLN A 150 10.77 -16.78 -8.54
CA GLN A 150 11.81 -15.75 -8.47
C GLN A 150 11.39 -14.33 -8.84
N GLU A 151 10.16 -14.07 -9.30
CA GLU A 151 9.86 -12.74 -9.88
C GLU A 151 9.02 -11.75 -9.06
N LEU A 152 8.43 -12.09 -7.91
CA LEU A 152 7.62 -11.13 -7.13
C LEU A 152 7.74 -11.34 -5.61
N VAL A 153 8.93 -11.06 -5.04
CA VAL A 153 9.34 -11.39 -3.66
C VAL A 153 9.71 -12.86 -3.53
N ASP A 154 10.91 -13.15 -2.99
CA ASP A 154 11.32 -14.51 -2.64
C ASP A 154 10.24 -15.09 -1.72
N SER A 155 9.44 -16.00 -2.27
CA SER A 155 8.28 -16.55 -1.58
C SER A 155 8.71 -17.26 -0.29
N ASN A 156 9.94 -17.79 -0.24
CA ASN A 156 10.48 -18.36 0.98
C ASN A 156 10.85 -17.28 2.00
N TYR A 157 11.42 -16.15 1.58
CA TYR A 157 11.69 -15.00 2.44
C TYR A 157 10.40 -14.44 3.07
N TYR A 158 9.34 -14.25 2.28
CA TYR A 158 8.05 -13.76 2.77
C TYR A 158 7.38 -14.76 3.74
N ARG A 159 7.34 -16.05 3.37
CA ARG A 159 6.80 -17.12 4.24
C ARG A 159 7.57 -17.21 5.56
N GLN A 160 8.91 -17.13 5.53
CA GLN A 160 9.71 -17.07 6.76
C GLN A 160 9.50 -15.81 7.57
N GLY A 161 9.25 -14.66 6.91
CA GLY A 161 8.85 -13.41 7.56
C GLY A 161 7.55 -13.57 8.34
N ILE A 162 6.50 -14.11 7.71
CA ILE A 162 5.22 -14.42 8.35
C ILE A 162 5.43 -15.31 9.57
N LEU A 163 6.21 -16.38 9.43
CA LEU A 163 6.49 -17.31 10.53
C LEU A 163 7.24 -16.67 11.72
N ARG A 164 7.95 -15.57 11.53
CA ARG A 164 8.62 -14.81 12.60
C ARG A 164 7.72 -13.79 13.27
N LEU A 165 6.66 -13.37 12.58
CA LEU A 165 5.65 -12.46 13.12
C LEU A 165 4.58 -13.20 13.93
N LEU A 166 4.48 -14.52 13.77
CA LEU A 166 3.61 -15.33 14.62
C LEU A 166 4.06 -15.22 16.08
N PRO A 167 3.10 -15.14 17.02
CA PRO A 167 3.42 -15.28 18.44
C PRO A 167 4.00 -16.68 18.70
N ASP A 168 4.74 -16.82 19.80
CA ASP A 168 5.41 -18.09 20.15
C ASP A 168 4.43 -19.26 20.35
N GLU A 169 3.19 -18.98 20.76
CA GLU A 169 2.09 -19.95 20.91
C GLU A 169 0.83 -19.52 20.15
N PRO A 170 0.80 -19.67 18.82
CA PRO A 170 -0.36 -19.33 18.03
C PRO A 170 -1.44 -20.42 18.16
N GLY A 171 -2.58 -20.06 18.75
CA GLY A 171 -3.71 -20.97 18.96
C GLY A 171 -4.37 -21.40 17.64
N VAL A 172 -5.21 -20.53 17.08
CA VAL A 172 -5.92 -20.77 15.80
C VAL A 172 -5.46 -19.75 14.78
N VAL A 173 -5.02 -20.21 13.61
CA VAL A 173 -4.60 -19.36 12.49
C VAL A 173 -5.49 -19.64 11.29
N ALA A 174 -5.94 -18.58 10.61
CA ALA A 174 -6.64 -18.68 9.34
C ALA A 174 -5.68 -18.26 8.21
N ASP A 175 -5.52 -19.13 7.21
CA ASP A 175 -4.76 -18.87 6.00
C ASP A 175 -5.74 -18.53 4.87
N LEU A 176 -5.81 -17.24 4.53
CA LEU A 176 -6.78 -16.71 3.57
C LEU A 176 -6.16 -16.69 2.16
N GLY A 177 -6.82 -17.34 1.19
CA GLY A 177 -6.27 -17.53 -0.15
C GLY A 177 -5.10 -18.51 -0.12
N CYS A 178 -5.30 -19.68 0.49
CA CYS A 178 -4.21 -20.63 0.77
C CYS A 178 -3.52 -21.20 -0.47
N GLY A 179 -4.12 -21.05 -1.66
CA GLY A 179 -3.52 -21.43 -2.95
C GLY A 179 -3.00 -22.87 -2.96
N GLY A 180 -1.77 -23.07 -3.45
CA GLY A 180 -1.07 -24.37 -3.47
C GLY A 180 -0.72 -24.94 -2.08
N GLY A 181 -0.96 -24.20 -1.00
CA GLY A 181 -0.86 -24.69 0.38
C GLY A 181 0.55 -24.73 0.96
N GLU A 182 1.58 -24.17 0.31
CA GLU A 182 2.96 -24.23 0.84
C GLU A 182 3.14 -23.45 2.14
N LEU A 183 2.51 -22.27 2.27
CA LEU A 183 2.51 -21.52 3.53
C LEU A 183 1.67 -22.25 4.58
N SER A 184 0.51 -22.78 4.20
CA SER A 184 -0.35 -23.56 5.10
C SER A 184 0.42 -24.74 5.72
N ALA A 185 1.20 -25.47 4.92
CA ALA A 185 2.03 -26.58 5.39
C ALA A 185 3.11 -26.13 6.38
N MET A 186 3.65 -24.92 6.23
CA MET A 186 4.61 -24.34 7.16
C MET A 186 3.93 -23.87 8.46
N LEU A 187 2.76 -23.25 8.37
CA LEU A 187 1.96 -22.79 9.51
C LEU A 187 1.48 -23.97 10.37
N ALA A 188 1.03 -25.05 9.75
CA ALA A 188 0.50 -26.24 10.42
C ALA A 188 1.48 -26.86 11.44
N ARG A 189 2.79 -26.62 11.29
CA ARG A 189 3.83 -27.12 12.21
C ARG A 189 4.00 -26.28 13.47
N ARG A 190 3.42 -25.07 13.50
CA ARG A 190 3.63 -24.09 14.58
C ARG A 190 2.34 -23.66 15.28
N VAL A 191 1.18 -23.99 14.73
CA VAL A 191 -0.13 -23.53 15.23
C VAL A 191 -0.94 -24.70 15.79
N GLY A 192 -1.77 -24.44 16.81
CA GLY A 192 -2.65 -25.47 17.39
C GLY A 192 -3.78 -25.89 16.45
N ARG A 193 -4.29 -24.96 15.63
CA ARG A 193 -5.31 -25.23 14.61
C ARG A 193 -5.12 -24.29 13.42
N LEU A 194 -5.10 -24.85 12.22
CA LEU A 194 -5.05 -24.09 10.98
C LEU A 194 -6.40 -24.19 10.25
N ILE A 195 -6.90 -23.05 9.76
CA ILE A 195 -8.11 -22.96 8.94
C ILE A 195 -7.68 -22.41 7.59
N CYS A 196 -7.62 -23.26 6.57
CA CYS A 196 -7.37 -22.82 5.20
C CYS A 196 -8.70 -22.36 4.59
N ILE A 197 -8.75 -21.12 4.10
CA ILE A 197 -9.89 -20.56 3.39
C ILE A 197 -9.43 -20.25 1.97
N ASP A 198 -10.08 -20.87 0.99
CA ASP A 198 -9.85 -20.59 -0.42
C ASP A 198 -11.15 -20.09 -1.07
N GLN A 199 -11.00 -19.17 -2.03
CA GLN A 199 -12.11 -18.65 -2.84
C GLN A 199 -12.11 -19.23 -4.26
N SER A 200 -11.29 -20.25 -4.54
CA SER A 200 -11.38 -21.01 -5.79
C SER A 200 -12.78 -21.62 -5.92
N ALA A 201 -13.60 -21.00 -6.78
CA ALA A 201 -14.88 -21.57 -7.20
C ALA A 201 -14.55 -22.82 -8.02
N ASN A 202 -15.10 -23.95 -7.58
CA ASN A 202 -15.07 -25.20 -8.35
C ASN A 202 -15.89 -25.05 -9.65
#